data_AF-A0A5B0G420-F1
#
_entry.id   AF-A0A5B0G420-F1
#
_cell.length_a   1.000
_cell.length_b   1.000
_cell.length_c   1.000
_cell.angle_alpha   90.00
_cell.angle_beta   90.00
_cell.angle_gamma   90.00
#
_symmetry.space_group_name_H-M   'P 1'
#
loop_
_entity.id
_entity.type
_entity.pdbx_description
1 polymer ?
#
loop_
_entity_poly.entity_id
_entity_poly.type
_entity_poly.pdbx_seq_one_letter_code
_entity_poly.pdbx_strand_id
1 'polypeptide(L)'
;MTAAAIATCLALVAVRALAGSVDVDYRNATFRIDNEDVKLSNGKRAVPAAPGSATQHVTRVFGKPAGGRLDSKPAAAIFLADEPGGSGIFNYVAVAFSDCSKTNAVFLGDRIMPRSIVFHGRSIVVTYLDRKPDEPMAVIPNVTKNMTLGFDSKTCQLAK
;
A
#
# COMPACT_ATOMS: atom_id res chain seq x y z
N MET A 1 58.08 19.72 26.76
CA MET A 1 57.84 19.87 25.32
C MET A 1 57.18 18.57 24.84
N THR A 2 55.89 18.38 25.11
CA THR A 2 54.72 18.62 24.21
C THR A 2 54.72 17.76 22.95
N ALA A 3 53.83 16.78 22.91
CA ALA A 3 53.20 16.31 21.69
C ALA A 3 51.74 15.96 22.01
N ALA A 4 50.82 16.83 21.58
CA ALA A 4 49.38 16.60 21.68
C ALA A 4 48.92 15.82 20.45
N ALA A 5 48.27 14.68 20.66
CA ALA A 5 47.65 13.90 19.59
C ALA A 5 46.30 14.54 19.21
N ILE A 6 46.17 15.00 17.98
CA ILE A 6 44.91 15.48 17.42
C ILE A 6 44.13 14.26 16.92
N ALA A 7 43.12 13.84 17.68
CA ALA A 7 42.15 12.86 17.22
C ALA A 7 41.04 13.58 16.45
N THR A 8 41.08 13.52 15.12
CA THR A 8 40.00 14.02 14.27
C THR A 8 38.85 13.01 14.31
N CYS A 9 37.78 13.36 15.03
CA CYS A 9 36.56 12.57 15.09
C CYS A 9 35.77 12.76 13.79
N LEU A 10 35.77 11.77 12.91
CA LEU A 10 34.93 11.73 11.72
C LEU A 10 33.48 11.43 12.18
N ALA A 11 32.64 12.45 12.28
CA ALA A 11 31.23 12.27 12.63
C ALA A 11 30.49 11.62 11.45
N LEU A 12 30.16 10.33 11.60
CA LEU A 12 29.29 9.61 10.68
C LEU A 12 27.87 10.16 10.83
N VAL A 13 27.41 11.01 9.90
CA VAL A 13 26.01 11.44 9.86
C VAL A 13 25.16 10.27 9.39
N ALA A 14 24.56 9.56 10.35
CA ALA A 14 23.54 8.57 10.05
C ALA A 14 22.29 9.29 9.52
N VAL A 15 22.09 9.30 8.20
CA VAL A 15 20.80 9.69 7.60
C VAL A 15 19.77 8.65 8.02
N ARG A 16 19.05 8.92 9.11
CA ARG A 16 17.88 8.13 9.49
C ARG A 16 16.78 8.41 8.46
N ALA A 17 16.51 7.43 7.59
CA ALA A 17 15.25 7.41 6.86
C ALA A 17 14.12 7.36 7.90
N LEU A 18 13.43 8.48 8.11
CA LEU A 18 12.24 8.56 8.94
C LEU A 18 11.16 7.71 8.25
N ALA A 19 10.96 6.48 8.71
CA ALA A 19 9.71 5.80 8.42
C ALA A 19 8.58 6.67 8.98
N GLY A 20 7.71 7.20 8.12
CA GLY A 20 6.59 8.00 8.57
C GLY A 20 5.69 7.19 9.49
N SER A 21 5.25 7.78 10.60
CA SER A 21 4.23 7.19 11.46
C SER A 21 2.93 7.04 10.66
N VAL A 22 2.24 5.91 10.87
CA VAL A 22 0.92 5.68 10.26
C VAL A 22 -0.13 6.27 11.19
N ASP A 23 -0.50 7.53 10.93
CA ASP A 23 -1.39 8.34 11.79
C ASP A 23 -2.82 8.49 11.23
N VAL A 24 -3.17 7.66 10.25
CA VAL A 24 -4.51 7.64 9.63
C VAL A 24 -5.16 6.30 9.92
N ASP A 25 -6.44 6.28 10.29
CA ASP A 25 -7.21 5.05 10.52
C ASP A 25 -7.60 4.37 9.19
N TYR A 26 -6.61 3.78 8.53
CA TYR A 26 -6.80 3.00 7.32
C TYR A 26 -7.57 1.70 7.56
N ARG A 27 -7.63 1.21 8.81
CA ARG A 27 -8.30 -0.06 9.14
C ARG A 27 -9.81 0.05 9.10
N ASN A 28 -10.34 1.26 9.30
CA ASN A 28 -11.75 1.54 9.17
C ASN A 28 -12.04 2.48 8.00
N ALA A 29 -11.13 2.63 7.04
CA ALA A 29 -11.35 3.46 5.86
C ALA A 29 -12.29 2.80 4.84
N THR A 30 -12.81 3.61 3.92
CA THR A 30 -13.57 3.15 2.75
C THR A 30 -12.71 3.32 1.50
N PHE A 31 -12.69 2.30 0.65
CA PHE A 31 -11.97 2.34 -0.62
C PHE A 31 -12.91 2.00 -1.78
N ARG A 32 -12.72 2.65 -2.92
CA ARG A 32 -13.38 2.30 -4.17
C ARG A 32 -12.56 1.21 -4.86
N ILE A 33 -13.08 -0.01 -4.91
CA ILE A 33 -12.51 -1.11 -5.71
C ILE A 33 -13.46 -1.32 -6.88
N ASP A 34 -12.96 -1.12 -8.09
CA ASP A 34 -13.79 -1.03 -9.31
C ASP A 34 -14.96 -0.04 -9.12
N ASN A 35 -16.20 -0.54 -9.13
CA ASN A 35 -17.41 0.27 -8.94
C ASN A 35 -18.05 0.11 -7.56
N GLU A 36 -17.37 -0.57 -6.62
CA GLU A 36 -17.88 -0.83 -5.28
C GLU A 36 -17.16 -0.01 -4.20
N ASP A 37 -17.93 0.56 -3.28
CA ASP A 37 -17.39 1.18 -2.05
C ASP A 37 -17.20 0.08 -0.99
N VAL A 38 -15.95 -0.26 -0.70
CA VAL A 38 -15.57 -1.26 0.29
C VAL A 38 -15.19 -0.58 1.59
N LYS A 39 -16.10 -0.61 2.58
CA LYS A 39 -15.83 -0.18 3.96
C LYS A 39 -15.14 -1.30 4.73
N LEU A 40 -13.95 -1.03 5.26
CA LEU A 40 -13.29 -1.96 6.17
C LEU A 40 -13.78 -1.78 7.60
N SER A 41 -13.74 -2.87 8.36
CA SER A 41 -13.85 -2.91 9.81
C SER A 41 -12.63 -3.64 10.35
N ASN A 42 -11.79 -2.96 11.13
CA ASN A 42 -10.54 -3.51 11.66
C ASN A 42 -9.62 -4.12 10.58
N GLY A 43 -9.57 -3.50 9.40
CA GLY A 43 -8.72 -3.88 8.29
C GLY A 43 -9.30 -4.98 7.39
N LYS A 44 -10.57 -5.34 7.56
CA LYS A 44 -11.23 -6.39 6.76
C LYS A 44 -12.69 -6.05 6.48
N ARG A 45 -13.17 -6.44 5.29
CA ARG A 45 -14.58 -6.57 4.94
C ARG A 45 -14.83 -8.03 4.58
N ALA A 46 -15.96 -8.59 5.01
CA ALA A 46 -16.42 -9.91 4.58
C ALA A 46 -17.94 -9.88 4.41
N VAL A 47 -18.42 -10.27 3.24
CA VAL A 47 -19.86 -10.43 2.93
C VAL A 47 -20.07 -11.71 2.11
N PRO A 48 -21.29 -12.25 2.00
CA PRO A 48 -21.57 -13.30 1.02
C PRO A 48 -21.14 -12.89 -0.40
N ALA A 49 -20.45 -13.78 -1.12
CA ALA A 49 -19.96 -13.53 -2.48
C ALA A 49 -21.07 -13.35 -3.53
N ALA A 50 -22.26 -13.85 -3.21
CA ALA A 50 -23.49 -13.66 -3.97
C ALA A 50 -24.67 -13.75 -2.99
N PRO A 51 -25.88 -13.29 -3.38
CA PRO A 51 -27.08 -13.46 -2.55
C PRO A 51 -27.28 -14.93 -2.13
N GLY A 52 -27.30 -15.18 -0.82
CA GLY A 52 -27.46 -16.52 -0.25
C GLY A 52 -26.21 -17.41 -0.28
N SER A 53 -25.06 -16.92 -0.76
CA SER A 53 -23.82 -17.70 -0.82
C SER A 53 -23.24 -17.99 0.57
N ALA A 54 -22.83 -19.24 0.80
CA ALA A 54 -22.00 -19.61 1.96
C ALA A 54 -20.54 -19.10 1.81
N THR A 55 -20.05 -19.02 0.58
CA THR A 55 -18.74 -18.44 0.27
C THR A 55 -18.76 -16.94 0.48
N GLN A 56 -17.68 -16.40 1.05
CA GLN A 56 -17.52 -14.97 1.35
C GLN A 56 -16.67 -14.26 0.27
N HIS A 57 -17.05 -13.04 -0.07
CA HIS A 57 -16.18 -12.04 -0.68
C HIS A 57 -15.46 -11.28 0.43
N VAL A 58 -14.14 -11.43 0.49
CA VAL A 58 -13.29 -10.86 1.53
C VAL A 58 -12.34 -9.84 0.94
N THR A 59 -12.35 -8.62 1.48
CA THR A 59 -11.32 -7.62 1.22
C THR A 59 -10.55 -7.37 2.50
N ARG A 60 -9.21 -7.37 2.48
CA ARG A 60 -8.41 -7.18 3.70
C ARG A 60 -7.09 -6.45 3.45
N VAL A 61 -6.65 -5.71 4.46
CA VAL A 61 -5.30 -5.14 4.51
C VAL A 61 -4.28 -6.26 4.70
N PHE A 62 -3.15 -6.16 4.02
CA PHE A 62 -2.03 -7.08 4.19
C PHE A 62 -0.68 -6.38 3.95
N GLY A 63 0.41 -7.07 4.27
CA GLY A 63 1.76 -6.49 4.21
C GLY A 63 1.96 -5.38 5.25
N LYS A 64 3.05 -4.63 5.10
CA LYS A 64 3.37 -3.50 5.98
C LYS A 64 2.78 -2.21 5.40
N PRO A 65 1.92 -1.47 6.14
CA PRO A 65 1.48 -0.15 5.72
C PRO A 65 2.64 0.85 5.72
N ALA A 66 2.53 1.90 4.92
CA ALA A 66 3.45 3.02 4.95
C ALA A 66 2.71 4.28 5.38
N GLY A 67 3.28 5.00 6.34
CA GLY A 67 2.79 6.32 6.77
C GLY A 67 3.59 7.41 6.08
N GLY A 68 2.95 8.53 5.77
CA GLY A 68 3.62 9.65 5.13
C GLY A 68 2.70 10.84 4.93
N ARG A 69 3.08 11.70 3.99
CA ARG A 69 2.26 12.84 3.59
C ARG A 69 2.18 12.93 2.07
N LEU A 70 1.01 13.29 1.56
CA LEU A 70 0.79 13.67 0.16
C LEU A 70 0.08 15.01 0.16
N ASP A 71 0.57 15.98 -0.60
CA ASP A 71 0.07 17.37 -0.61
C ASP A 71 -0.06 17.96 0.81
N SER A 72 0.96 17.72 1.65
CA SER A 72 0.99 18.12 3.06
C SER A 72 -0.13 17.56 3.93
N LYS A 73 -0.86 16.53 3.49
CA LYS A 73 -1.89 15.82 4.29
C LYS A 73 -1.34 14.50 4.84
N PRO A 74 -1.58 14.16 6.12
CA PRO A 74 -1.26 12.84 6.64
C PRO A 74 -1.94 11.75 5.82
N ALA A 75 -1.20 10.71 5.48
CA ALA A 75 -1.68 9.64 4.63
C ALA A 75 -1.13 8.28 5.09
N ALA A 76 -1.94 7.25 4.92
CA ALA A 76 -1.55 5.86 5.12
C ALA A 76 -1.75 5.08 3.83
N ALA A 77 -0.66 4.63 3.21
CA ALA A 77 -0.70 3.78 2.03
C ALA A 77 -0.66 2.31 2.44
N ILE A 78 -1.52 1.50 1.82
CA ILE A 78 -1.75 0.11 2.18
C ILE A 78 -1.89 -0.79 0.95
N PHE A 79 -1.57 -2.07 1.13
CA PHE A 79 -1.97 -3.10 0.20
C PHE A 79 -3.30 -3.71 0.63
N LEU A 80 -4.18 -3.96 -0.34
CA LEU A 80 -5.47 -4.64 -0.17
C LEU A 80 -5.47 -5.93 -0.99
N ALA A 81 -5.88 -7.03 -0.36
CA ALA A 81 -6.17 -8.28 -1.04
C ALA A 81 -7.69 -8.46 -1.10
N ASP A 82 -8.19 -8.77 -2.29
CA ASP A 82 -9.61 -8.98 -2.57
C ASP A 82 -9.84 -10.40 -3.10
N GLU A 83 -10.67 -11.14 -2.38
CA GLU A 83 -10.96 -12.55 -2.56
C GLU A 83 -12.46 -12.69 -2.84
N PRO A 84 -12.94 -12.63 -4.10
CA PRO A 84 -14.37 -12.54 -4.43
C PRO A 84 -15.17 -13.84 -4.24
N GLY A 85 -14.58 -14.84 -3.57
CA GLY A 85 -15.17 -16.17 -3.39
C GLY A 85 -14.79 -17.20 -4.47
N GLY A 86 -13.92 -16.84 -5.40
CA GLY A 86 -13.28 -17.78 -6.34
C GLY A 86 -11.89 -18.23 -5.88
N SER A 87 -11.07 -18.70 -6.83
CA SER A 87 -9.66 -19.08 -6.59
C SER A 87 -8.66 -17.93 -6.75
N GLY A 88 -9.11 -16.79 -7.29
CA GLY A 88 -8.29 -15.60 -7.49
C GLY A 88 -8.13 -14.78 -6.21
N ILE A 89 -6.98 -14.11 -6.09
CA ILE A 89 -6.75 -13.09 -5.06
C ILE A 89 -6.23 -11.84 -5.76
N PHE A 90 -7.09 -10.86 -5.94
CA PHE A 90 -6.78 -9.62 -6.65
C PHE A 90 -6.18 -8.62 -5.67
N ASN A 91 -4.99 -8.10 -5.98
CA ASN A 91 -4.26 -7.22 -5.08
C ASN A 91 -4.28 -5.79 -5.61
N TYR A 92 -4.43 -4.86 -4.68
CA TYR A 92 -4.52 -3.43 -4.95
C TYR A 92 -3.60 -2.66 -4.00
N VAL A 93 -3.30 -1.42 -4.36
CA VAL A 93 -2.78 -0.41 -3.45
C VAL A 93 -3.79 0.72 -3.29
N ALA A 94 -3.93 1.23 -2.08
CA ALA A 94 -4.79 2.37 -1.79
C ALA A 94 -4.12 3.30 -0.77
N VAL A 95 -4.63 4.52 -0.65
CA VAL A 95 -4.17 5.49 0.33
C VAL A 95 -5.36 6.01 1.12
N ALA A 96 -5.33 5.88 2.45
CA ALA A 96 -6.28 6.51 3.34
C ALA A 96 -5.79 7.89 3.77
N PHE A 97 -6.73 8.83 3.90
CA PHE A 97 -6.52 10.19 4.41
C PHE A 97 -7.50 10.46 5.55
N SER A 98 -7.18 11.41 6.43
CA SER A 98 -8.07 11.84 7.50
C SER A 98 -9.27 12.66 7.01
N ASP A 99 -9.13 13.34 5.87
CA ASP A 99 -10.10 14.31 5.34
C ASP A 99 -10.77 13.88 4.02
N CYS A 100 -10.47 12.67 3.53
CA CYS A 100 -11.18 12.07 2.39
C CYS A 100 -12.10 10.95 2.89
N SER A 101 -13.37 10.98 2.46
CA SER A 101 -14.32 9.92 2.84
C SER A 101 -14.01 8.56 2.20
N LYS A 102 -13.38 8.56 1.02
CA LYS A 102 -12.87 7.38 0.30
C LYS A 102 -11.86 7.77 -0.77
N THR A 103 -11.04 6.81 -1.17
CA THR A 103 -10.11 6.89 -2.31
C THR A 103 -10.23 5.63 -3.16
N ASN A 104 -9.78 5.67 -4.42
CA ASN A 104 -9.68 4.47 -5.24
C ASN A 104 -8.53 3.56 -4.80
N ALA A 105 -8.76 2.26 -4.97
CA ALA A 105 -7.73 1.24 -4.95
C ALA A 105 -7.26 1.00 -6.39
N VAL A 106 -5.94 1.03 -6.62
CA VAL A 106 -5.35 0.80 -7.93
C VAL A 106 -4.90 -0.65 -8.02
N PHE A 107 -5.37 -1.36 -9.05
CA PHE A 107 -5.06 -2.77 -9.28
C PHE A 107 -3.56 -2.99 -9.55
N LEU A 108 -2.99 -3.99 -8.88
CA LEU A 108 -1.59 -4.42 -9.02
C LEU A 108 -1.46 -5.74 -9.80
N GLY A 109 -2.32 -6.72 -9.52
CA GLY A 109 -2.26 -8.06 -10.10
C GLY A 109 -2.94 -9.16 -9.27
N ASP A 110 -3.08 -10.35 -9.85
CA ASP A 110 -3.54 -11.57 -9.15
C ASP A 110 -2.37 -12.25 -8.44
N ARG A 111 -2.54 -12.56 -7.15
CA ARG A 111 -1.58 -13.28 -6.29
C ARG A 111 -0.13 -12.79 -6.45
N ILE A 112 0.07 -11.48 -6.30
CA ILE A 112 1.39 -10.83 -6.27
C ILE A 112 2.04 -10.98 -4.89
N MET A 113 3.33 -10.67 -4.77
CA MET A 113 4.01 -10.56 -3.48
C MET A 113 4.40 -9.09 -3.17
N PRO A 114 3.81 -8.44 -2.16
CA PRO A 114 4.12 -7.04 -1.85
C PRO A 114 5.54 -6.90 -1.31
N ARG A 115 6.20 -5.77 -1.62
CA ARG A 115 7.56 -5.48 -1.12
C ARG A 115 7.58 -4.20 -0.30
N SER A 116 7.20 -3.07 -0.90
CA SER A 116 7.27 -1.78 -0.23
C SER A 116 6.31 -0.76 -0.83
N ILE A 117 5.97 0.23 0.00
CA ILE A 117 5.37 1.48 -0.43
C ILE A 117 6.24 2.61 0.12
N VAL A 118 6.64 3.55 -0.73
CA VAL A 118 7.48 4.69 -0.38
C VAL A 118 6.78 5.97 -0.82
N PHE A 119 6.67 6.93 0.08
CA PHE A 119 6.18 8.27 -0.26
C PHE A 119 7.30 9.06 -0.93
N HIS A 120 7.00 9.68 -2.07
CA HIS A 120 7.93 10.48 -2.85
C HIS A 120 7.24 11.75 -3.36
N GLY A 121 7.40 12.84 -2.61
CA GLY A 121 6.76 14.13 -2.91
C GLY A 121 5.23 14.02 -2.92
N ARG A 122 4.63 14.21 -4.10
CA ARG A 122 3.17 14.14 -4.33
C ARG A 122 2.70 12.77 -4.83
N SER A 123 3.54 11.75 -4.73
CA SER A 123 3.30 10.41 -5.24
C SER A 123 3.71 9.33 -4.25
N ILE A 124 3.21 8.12 -4.47
CA ILE A 124 3.77 6.91 -3.85
C ILE A 124 4.43 6.05 -4.91
N VAL A 125 5.51 5.38 -4.54
CA VAL A 125 6.16 4.34 -5.33
C VAL A 125 5.90 3.00 -4.66
N VAL A 126 5.29 2.09 -5.41
CA VAL A 126 4.85 0.79 -4.94
C VAL A 126 5.69 -0.27 -5.62
N THR A 127 6.34 -1.11 -4.82
CA THR A 127 7.13 -2.24 -5.32
C THR A 127 6.48 -3.55 -4.89
N TYR A 128 6.37 -4.47 -5.85
CA TYR A 128 5.83 -5.81 -5.65
C TYR A 128 6.53 -6.80 -6.60
N LEU A 129 6.43 -8.09 -6.31
CA LEU A 129 6.85 -9.14 -7.23
C LEU A 129 5.63 -9.72 -7.92
N ASP A 130 5.80 -9.95 -9.21
CA ASP A 130 4.84 -10.61 -10.08
C ASP A 130 5.50 -11.80 -10.79
N ARG A 131 4.76 -12.48 -11.66
CA ARG A 131 5.23 -13.57 -12.52
C ARG A 131 5.58 -13.04 -13.90
N LYS A 132 6.29 -13.85 -14.68
CA LYS A 132 6.38 -13.64 -16.13
C LYS A 132 5.02 -13.94 -16.78
N PRO A 133 4.72 -13.37 -17.95
CA PRO A 133 3.42 -13.56 -18.61
C PRO A 133 3.03 -15.02 -18.89
N ASP A 134 4.00 -15.91 -19.02
CA ASP A 134 3.87 -17.33 -19.36
C ASP A 134 4.02 -18.27 -18.14
N GLU A 135 4.33 -17.74 -16.96
CA GLU A 135 4.49 -18.53 -15.75
C GLU A 135 3.12 -18.91 -15.15
N PRO A 136 2.89 -20.18 -14.79
CA PRO A 136 1.63 -20.60 -14.19
C PRO A 136 1.45 -19.99 -12.80
N MET A 137 0.20 -19.81 -12.37
CA MET A 137 -0.12 -19.17 -11.08
C MET A 137 0.37 -19.93 -9.84
N ALA A 138 0.80 -21.19 -10.00
CA ALA A 138 1.45 -21.98 -8.96
C ALA A 138 2.91 -21.56 -8.69
N VAL A 139 3.56 -20.88 -9.64
CA VAL A 139 4.91 -20.35 -9.46
C VAL A 139 4.87 -19.18 -8.46
N ILE A 140 5.90 -19.10 -7.61
CA ILE A 140 6.05 -17.97 -6.68
C ILE A 140 6.49 -16.73 -7.47
N PRO A 141 5.81 -15.57 -7.32
CA PRO A 141 6.21 -14.33 -7.97
C PRO A 141 7.67 -13.95 -7.71
N ASN A 142 8.43 -13.64 -8.76
CA ASN A 142 9.86 -13.34 -8.69
C ASN A 142 10.30 -12.13 -9.55
N VAL A 143 9.42 -11.58 -10.39
CA VAL A 143 9.70 -10.43 -11.25
C VAL A 143 9.35 -9.15 -10.52
N THR A 144 10.35 -8.33 -10.18
CA THR A 144 10.10 -7.03 -9.56
C THR A 144 9.35 -6.09 -10.49
N LYS A 145 8.26 -5.52 -10.00
CA LYS A 145 7.47 -4.47 -10.62
C LYS A 145 7.46 -3.24 -9.71
N ASN A 146 7.48 -2.07 -10.34
CA ASN A 146 7.31 -0.78 -9.67
C ASN A 146 6.15 -0.04 -10.33
N MET A 147 5.35 0.65 -9.52
CA MET A 147 4.31 1.54 -9.98
C MET A 147 4.35 2.83 -9.19
N THR A 148 4.43 3.96 -9.89
CA THR A 148 4.30 5.29 -9.30
C THR A 148 2.86 5.74 -9.43
N LEU A 149 2.29 6.27 -8.35
CA LEU A 149 0.93 6.80 -8.32
C LEU A 149 0.95 8.22 -7.77
N GLY A 150 0.52 9.18 -8.58
CA GLY A 150 0.24 10.54 -8.16
C GLY A 150 -1.08 10.65 -7.39
N PHE A 151 -1.18 11.67 -6.54
CA PHE A 151 -2.40 11.98 -5.80
C PHE A 151 -3.05 13.25 -6.34
N ASP A 152 -4.35 13.15 -6.65
CA ASP A 152 -5.20 14.31 -6.91
C ASP A 152 -5.98 14.68 -5.64
N SER A 153 -5.52 15.74 -4.98
CA SER A 153 -6.10 16.27 -3.75
C SER A 153 -7.48 16.90 -3.92
N LYS A 154 -7.93 17.21 -5.15
CA LYS A 154 -9.28 17.72 -5.41
C LYS A 154 -10.32 16.60 -5.43
N THR A 155 -9.93 15.44 -5.94
CA THR A 155 -10.83 14.30 -6.13
C THR A 155 -10.59 13.18 -5.11
N CYS A 156 -9.54 13.28 -4.30
CA CYS A 156 -9.08 12.24 -3.39
C CYS A 156 -8.77 10.92 -4.13
N GLN A 157 -8.20 10.99 -5.34
CA GLN A 157 -7.90 9.80 -6.15
C GLN A 157 -6.41 9.64 -6.42
N LEU A 158 -5.98 8.39 -6.56
CA LEU A 158 -4.71 7.98 -7.08
C LEU A 158 -4.79 7.83 -8.61
N ALA A 159 -3.81 8.37 -9.31
CA ALA A 159 -3.65 8.26 -10.75
C ALA A 159 -2.24 7.77 -11.10
N LYS A 160 -2.12 7.04 -12.21
CA LYS A 160 -0.82 6.65 -12.77
C LYS A 160 -0.14 7.84 -13.45
#